data_AF-A0AA95SDH1-F1
#
_entry.id   AF-A0AA95SDH1-F1
#
_cell.length_a   1.000
_cell.length_b   1.000
_cell.length_c   1.000
_cell.angle_alpha   90.00
_cell.angle_beta   90.00
_cell.angle_gamma   90.00
#
_symmetry.space_group_name_H-M   'P 1'
#
loop_
_entity.id
_entity.type
_entity.pdbx_description
1 polymer ?
#
loop_
_entity_poly.entity_id
_entity_poly.type
_entity_poly.pdbx_seq_one_letter_code
_entity_poly.pdbx_strand_id
1 'polypeptide(L)'
;MANNHFDDQWELLKQIGSTDMQKDVIRRRIRQSIAHAPSKAHPFKFLQWKSIVAASLLVVIFGGFLFMLLEKNPRLNNAGYFTVDDQSFSWRLENVTSKKSGEKLELYYKNNPIPFGTVKEVTEAEKNATIASKSMFVNKELEHFPYKTNMYIEHVKMQDVVIRYYFFIPLTAEKWIQFTFDYPKLEYANIFKAMSTLELNGKKSYHHNEPLYVTYGYERMIYPVDLEPVSVTSNNNEVYRWEDASTKAYHQYVEKILQDVSWQKKSGKGLSTTFVSVIFQNEVTITLNGNELTYEYFYPEQDE
;
A
#
# COMPACT_ATOMS: atom_id res chain seq x y z
N MET A 1 20.44 3.66 39.21
CA MET A 1 19.16 2.96 39.05
C MET A 1 18.78 3.06 37.58
N ALA A 2 18.95 1.96 36.85
CA ALA A 2 18.48 1.77 35.49
C ALA A 2 17.72 0.43 35.49
N ASN A 3 16.60 0.41 34.79
CA ASN A 3 15.51 -0.55 34.96
C ASN A 3 15.80 -1.82 34.14
N ASN A 4 16.35 -2.87 34.76
CA ASN A 4 16.64 -4.18 34.13
C ASN A 4 15.39 -5.09 34.00
N HIS A 5 14.19 -4.52 34.01
CA HIS A 5 12.96 -5.29 34.20
C HIS A 5 12.56 -6.16 32.99
N PHE A 6 13.17 -5.93 31.81
CA PHE A 6 12.91 -6.69 30.58
C PHE A 6 13.84 -7.90 30.39
N ASP A 7 15.08 -7.87 30.89
CA ASP A 7 16.01 -9.02 30.78
C ASP A 7 15.60 -10.17 31.70
N ASP A 8 15.09 -9.85 32.90
CA ASP A 8 14.62 -10.86 33.86
C ASP A 8 13.40 -11.64 33.34
N GLN A 9 12.54 -10.99 32.54
CA GLN A 9 11.39 -11.65 31.90
C GLN A 9 11.80 -12.54 30.72
N TRP A 10 12.89 -12.19 30.03
CA TRP A 10 13.44 -12.99 28.93
C TRP A 10 14.15 -14.26 29.42
N GLU A 11 14.85 -14.19 30.56
CA GLU A 11 15.43 -15.35 31.24
C GLU A 11 14.36 -16.30 31.82
N LEU A 12 13.25 -15.75 32.35
CA LEU A 12 12.09 -16.54 32.79
C LEU A 12 11.44 -17.34 31.67
N LEU A 13 11.37 -16.80 30.44
CA LEU A 13 10.85 -17.51 29.26
C LEU A 13 11.79 -18.61 28.76
N LYS A 14 13.12 -18.43 28.87
CA LYS A 14 14.10 -19.49 28.58
C LYS A 14 14.03 -20.66 29.58
N GLN A 15 13.59 -20.39 30.82
CA GLN A 15 13.35 -21.43 31.83
C GLN A 15 12.06 -22.23 31.61
N ILE A 16 11.17 -21.82 30.69
CA ILE A 16 10.02 -22.62 30.21
C ILE A 16 10.46 -23.58 29.08
N GLY A 17 11.73 -24.01 29.11
CA GLY A 17 12.13 -25.23 28.43
C GLY A 17 11.54 -26.42 29.18
N SER A 18 10.77 -27.27 28.49
CA SER A 18 10.21 -28.48 29.10
C SER A 18 11.32 -29.24 29.84
N THR A 19 11.14 -29.45 31.14
CA THR A 19 12.15 -30.11 31.98
C THR A 19 12.50 -31.48 31.39
N ASP A 20 13.72 -31.98 31.61
CA ASP A 20 14.13 -33.29 31.07
C ASP A 20 13.16 -34.41 31.48
N MET A 21 12.53 -34.26 32.64
CA MET A 21 11.46 -35.13 33.12
C MET A 21 10.19 -35.08 32.24
N GLN A 22 9.79 -33.90 31.74
CA GLN A 22 8.67 -33.76 30.80
C GLN A 22 9.02 -34.30 29.40
N LYS A 23 10.25 -34.11 28.93
CA LYS A 23 10.75 -34.70 27.68
C LYS A 23 10.79 -36.22 27.75
N ASP A 24 11.16 -36.77 28.90
CA ASP A 24 11.16 -38.22 29.13
C ASP A 24 9.75 -38.80 29.25
N VAL A 25 8.80 -38.07 29.84
CA VAL A 25 7.37 -38.46 29.83
C VAL A 25 6.82 -38.51 28.40
N ILE A 26 7.14 -37.53 27.56
CA ILE A 26 6.73 -37.51 26.15
C ILE A 26 7.41 -38.64 25.36
N ARG A 27 8.73 -38.85 25.54
CA ARG A 27 9.45 -39.97 24.90
C ARG A 27 8.90 -41.33 25.34
N ARG A 28 8.56 -41.50 26.62
CA ARG A 28 7.98 -42.74 27.14
C ARG A 28 6.57 -42.95 26.59
N ARG A 29 5.74 -41.90 26.47
CA ARG A 29 4.40 -41.95 25.86
C ARG A 29 4.45 -42.28 24.36
N ILE A 30 5.43 -41.74 23.63
CA ILE A 30 5.67 -42.07 22.21
C ILE A 30 6.18 -43.51 22.05
N ARG A 31 7.12 -43.96 22.91
CA ARG A 31 7.55 -45.37 22.87
C ARG A 31 6.42 -46.34 23.21
N GLN A 32 5.54 -45.99 24.15
CA GLN A 32 4.38 -46.81 24.48
C GLN A 32 3.34 -46.83 23.36
N SER A 33 3.11 -45.72 22.65
CA SER A 33 2.20 -45.71 21.49
C SER A 33 2.76 -46.50 20.31
N ILE A 34 4.08 -46.53 20.13
CA ILE A 34 4.75 -47.34 19.10
C ILE A 34 4.82 -48.82 19.50
N ALA A 35 5.09 -49.13 20.77
CA ALA A 35 5.16 -50.50 21.29
C ALA A 35 3.78 -51.17 21.43
N HIS A 36 2.69 -50.40 21.36
CA HIS A 36 1.32 -50.92 21.26
C HIS A 36 0.79 -50.99 19.82
N ALA A 37 1.67 -50.87 18.80
CA ALA A 37 1.33 -51.34 17.47
C ALA A 37 1.22 -52.88 17.51
N PRO A 38 0.03 -53.47 17.33
CA PRO A 38 -0.14 -54.92 17.45
C PRO A 38 0.64 -55.63 16.35
N SER A 39 1.71 -56.33 16.74
CA SER A 39 2.46 -57.20 15.85
C SER A 39 1.72 -58.54 15.64
N LYS A 40 1.45 -58.83 14.36
CA LYS A 40 1.18 -60.15 13.74
C LYS A 40 -0.22 -60.77 13.84
N ALA A 41 -0.94 -60.61 12.72
CA ALA A 41 -1.56 -61.64 11.88
C ALA A 41 -2.45 -62.74 12.48
N HIS A 42 -3.76 -62.66 12.20
CA HIS A 42 -4.52 -63.75 11.53
C HIS A 42 -5.80 -63.20 10.85
N PRO A 43 -6.32 -63.88 9.81
CA PRO A 43 -7.14 -63.24 8.78
C PRO A 43 -8.63 -63.31 9.12
N PHE A 44 -9.29 -62.16 9.23
CA PHE A 44 -10.75 -62.10 9.17
C PHE A 44 -11.17 -61.17 8.03
N LYS A 45 -11.74 -61.80 7.01
CA LYS A 45 -12.33 -61.19 5.82
C LYS A 45 -13.64 -60.46 6.18
N PHE A 46 -13.56 -59.29 6.80
CA PHE A 46 -14.71 -58.38 6.89
C PHE A 46 -14.18 -56.99 7.23
N LEU A 47 -14.01 -56.11 6.22
CA LEU A 47 -14.12 -54.63 6.30
C LEU A 47 -13.47 -53.84 5.14
N GLN A 48 -13.39 -54.35 3.91
CA GLN A 48 -12.85 -53.53 2.82
C GLN A 48 -13.71 -52.28 2.51
N TRP A 49 -15.00 -52.27 2.87
CA TRP A 49 -15.84 -51.10 2.62
C TRP A 49 -15.56 -49.92 3.56
N LYS A 50 -15.26 -50.15 4.84
CA LYS A 50 -14.95 -49.05 5.77
C LYS A 50 -13.60 -48.40 5.44
N SER A 51 -12.64 -49.17 4.93
CA SER A 51 -11.35 -48.64 4.48
C SER A 51 -11.48 -47.81 3.20
N ILE A 52 -12.36 -48.20 2.27
CA ILE A 52 -12.66 -47.40 1.08
C ILE A 52 -13.38 -46.11 1.47
N VAL A 53 -14.38 -46.18 2.36
CA VAL A 53 -15.12 -45.01 2.83
C VAL A 53 -14.21 -44.04 3.60
N ALA A 54 -13.32 -44.55 4.45
CA ALA A 54 -12.35 -43.73 5.17
C ALA A 54 -11.31 -43.08 4.23
N ALA A 55 -10.83 -43.82 3.22
CA ALA A 55 -9.94 -43.27 2.20
C ALA A 55 -10.63 -42.22 1.33
N SER A 56 -11.91 -42.42 0.96
CA SER A 56 -12.68 -41.41 0.23
C SER A 56 -12.97 -40.18 1.09
N LEU A 57 -13.26 -40.34 2.37
CA LEU A 57 -13.41 -39.21 3.31
C LEU A 57 -12.09 -38.44 3.45
N LEU A 58 -10.97 -39.13 3.52
CA LEU A 58 -9.64 -38.52 3.53
C LEU A 58 -9.36 -37.75 2.23
N VAL A 59 -9.69 -38.31 1.07
CA VAL A 59 -9.55 -37.62 -0.23
C VAL A 59 -10.50 -36.43 -0.33
N VAL A 60 -11.71 -36.50 0.21
CA VAL A 60 -12.67 -35.38 0.24
C VAL A 60 -12.23 -34.30 1.23
N ILE A 61 -11.68 -34.67 2.39
CA ILE A 61 -11.18 -33.72 3.39
C ILE A 61 -9.90 -33.07 2.90
N PHE A 62 -8.92 -33.85 2.40
CA PHE A 62 -7.69 -33.31 1.82
C PHE A 62 -7.97 -32.56 0.54
N GLY A 63 -8.85 -33.04 -0.32
CA GLY A 63 -9.30 -32.35 -1.53
C GLY A 63 -10.04 -31.07 -1.21
N GLY A 64 -10.89 -31.06 -0.18
CA GLY A 64 -11.56 -29.87 0.33
C GLY A 64 -10.61 -28.87 0.98
N PHE A 65 -9.59 -29.34 1.70
CA PHE A 65 -8.51 -28.50 2.23
C PHE A 65 -7.61 -27.95 1.11
N LEU A 66 -7.30 -28.76 0.08
CA LEU A 66 -6.55 -28.33 -1.10
C LEU A 66 -7.37 -27.32 -1.91
N PHE A 67 -8.68 -27.54 -2.04
CA PHE A 67 -9.61 -26.63 -2.70
C PHE A 67 -9.79 -25.35 -1.89
N MET A 68 -9.86 -25.39 -0.56
CA MET A 68 -9.85 -24.18 0.29
C MET A 68 -8.51 -23.44 0.26
N LEU A 69 -7.38 -24.15 0.14
CA LEU A 69 -6.06 -23.54 -0.08
C LEU A 69 -5.95 -22.92 -1.48
N LEU A 70 -6.61 -23.50 -2.49
CA LEU A 70 -6.71 -22.95 -3.84
C LEU A 70 -7.76 -21.82 -3.95
N GLU A 71 -8.84 -21.85 -3.17
CA GLU A 71 -9.90 -20.83 -3.12
C GLU A 71 -9.54 -19.64 -2.22
N LYS A 72 -8.55 -19.76 -1.34
CA LYS A 72 -7.96 -18.64 -0.59
C LYS A 72 -6.66 -18.15 -1.21
N ASN A 73 -6.71 -17.83 -2.49
CA ASN A 73 -6.41 -16.45 -2.83
C ASN A 73 -7.73 -15.86 -3.30
N PRO A 74 -8.34 -14.86 -2.62
CA PRO A 74 -9.14 -13.92 -3.39
C PRO A 74 -8.20 -13.52 -4.51
N ARG A 75 -8.58 -13.78 -5.76
CA ARG A 75 -7.83 -13.27 -6.90
C ARG A 75 -7.50 -11.84 -6.54
N LEU A 76 -6.21 -11.51 -6.39
CA LEU A 76 -5.77 -10.14 -6.45
C LEU A 76 -6.31 -9.69 -7.80
N ASN A 77 -7.45 -8.99 -7.78
CA ASN A 77 -8.04 -8.41 -8.98
C ASN A 77 -7.12 -7.25 -9.34
N ASN A 78 -6.00 -7.57 -9.99
CA ASN A 78 -5.26 -6.62 -10.77
C ASN A 78 -6.22 -6.20 -11.90
N ALA A 79 -6.68 -4.95 -11.82
CA ALA A 79 -7.60 -4.26 -12.74
C ALA A 79 -9.08 -4.76 -12.77
N GLY A 80 -9.75 -4.77 -11.62
CA GLY A 80 -11.22 -4.75 -11.60
C GLY A 80 -11.77 -3.35 -11.86
N TYR A 81 -12.78 -3.22 -12.74
CA TYR A 81 -13.56 -1.99 -12.79
C TYR A 81 -14.38 -1.86 -11.49
N PHE A 82 -14.28 -0.69 -10.86
CA PHE A 82 -15.11 -0.26 -9.75
C PHE A 82 -16.29 0.53 -10.27
N THR A 83 -17.45 0.39 -9.65
CA THR A 83 -18.67 1.11 -10.09
C THR A 83 -19.22 1.93 -8.94
N VAL A 84 -19.46 3.22 -9.20
CA VAL A 84 -20.19 4.14 -8.34
C VAL A 84 -21.32 4.73 -9.17
N ASP A 85 -22.55 4.43 -8.77
CA ASP A 85 -23.77 4.75 -9.51
C ASP A 85 -23.67 4.36 -10.99
N ASP A 86 -23.74 5.32 -11.92
CA ASP A 86 -23.67 5.05 -13.37
C ASP A 86 -22.22 5.07 -13.92
N GLN A 87 -21.22 5.36 -13.08
CA GLN A 87 -19.83 5.49 -13.48
C GLN A 87 -19.01 4.27 -13.10
N SER A 88 -18.29 3.72 -14.07
CA SER A 88 -17.26 2.70 -13.81
C SER A 88 -15.87 3.27 -14.03
N PHE A 89 -14.92 2.89 -13.18
CA PHE A 89 -13.55 3.34 -13.26
C PHE A 89 -12.57 2.23 -12.90
N SER A 90 -11.32 2.35 -13.33
CA SER A 90 -10.23 1.44 -12.96
C SER A 90 -8.92 2.22 -12.81
N TRP A 91 -7.93 1.62 -12.18
CA TRP A 91 -6.59 2.17 -12.02
C TRP A 91 -5.56 1.06 -11.84
N ARG A 92 -4.27 1.41 -11.86
CA ARG A 92 -3.16 0.48 -11.60
C ARG A 92 -2.65 0.61 -10.16
N LEU A 93 -3.55 0.40 -9.20
CA LEU A 93 -3.21 0.24 -7.79
C LEU A 93 -3.61 -1.16 -7.33
N GLU A 94 -2.62 -1.96 -6.92
CA GLU A 94 -2.83 -3.35 -6.53
C GLU A 94 -3.43 -3.48 -5.14
N ASN A 95 -4.02 -4.65 -4.85
CA ASN A 95 -4.58 -5.00 -3.54
C ASN A 95 -5.67 -4.05 -3.01
N VAL A 96 -6.39 -3.38 -3.91
CA VAL A 96 -7.54 -2.53 -3.56
C VAL A 96 -8.83 -3.32 -3.67
N THR A 97 -9.68 -3.19 -2.66
CA THR A 97 -11.07 -3.66 -2.70
C THR A 97 -12.01 -2.51 -2.40
N SER A 98 -13.30 -2.67 -2.73
CA SER A 98 -14.28 -1.61 -2.55
C SER A 98 -15.60 -2.14 -1.99
N LYS A 99 -16.31 -1.30 -1.25
CA LYS A 99 -17.66 -1.61 -0.73
C LYS A 99 -18.58 -0.41 -0.94
N LYS A 100 -19.77 -0.64 -1.52
CA LYS A 100 -20.80 0.41 -1.63
C LYS A 100 -21.38 0.70 -0.24
N SER A 101 -21.46 1.97 0.11
CA SER A 101 -21.95 2.48 1.40
C SER A 101 -22.81 3.71 1.14
N GLY A 102 -24.12 3.51 0.95
CA GLY A 102 -25.03 4.56 0.46
C GLY A 102 -24.70 4.97 -0.98
N GLU A 103 -24.57 6.28 -1.20
CA GLU A 103 -24.22 6.91 -2.49
C GLU A 103 -22.71 6.98 -2.77
N LYS A 104 -21.88 6.40 -1.90
CA LYS A 104 -20.42 6.40 -2.07
C LYS A 104 -19.86 4.99 -2.09
N LEU A 105 -18.69 4.88 -2.69
CA LEU A 105 -17.87 3.69 -2.70
C LEU A 105 -16.71 3.88 -1.71
N GLU A 106 -16.61 3.03 -0.70
CA GLU A 106 -15.50 3.02 0.25
C GLU A 106 -14.38 2.11 -0.28
N LEU A 107 -13.13 2.57 -0.17
CA LEU A 107 -11.95 1.90 -0.73
C LEU A 107 -11.06 1.37 0.40
N TYR A 108 -10.60 0.13 0.28
CA TYR A 108 -9.82 -0.57 1.28
C TYR A 108 -8.55 -1.15 0.67
N TYR A 109 -7.44 -1.05 1.40
CA TYR A 109 -6.17 -1.61 1.00
C TYR A 109 -5.94 -2.92 1.74
N LYS A 110 -5.34 -3.91 1.07
CA LYS A 110 -4.96 -5.26 1.56
C LYS A 110 -5.18 -5.52 3.06
N ASN A 111 -6.18 -6.33 3.40
CA ASN A 111 -6.45 -6.79 4.78
C ASN A 111 -6.65 -5.67 5.82
N ASN A 112 -6.81 -4.41 5.41
CA ASN A 112 -7.10 -3.29 6.29
C ASN A 112 -8.63 -3.07 6.33
N PRO A 113 -9.28 -3.22 7.49
CA PRO A 113 -10.72 -2.99 7.62
C PRO A 113 -11.10 -1.50 7.61
N ILE A 114 -10.12 -0.59 7.65
CA ILE A 114 -10.33 0.85 7.66
C ILE A 114 -10.22 1.36 6.22
N PRO A 115 -11.21 2.12 5.71
CA PRO A 115 -11.13 2.67 4.38
C PRO A 115 -10.03 3.74 4.31
N PHE A 116 -9.24 3.70 3.24
CA PHE A 116 -8.24 4.73 2.93
C PHE A 116 -8.83 5.85 2.08
N GLY A 117 -10.03 5.67 1.52
CA GLY A 117 -10.57 6.63 0.58
C GLY A 117 -12.02 6.37 0.22
N THR A 118 -12.62 7.32 -0.49
CA THR A 118 -14.00 7.18 -0.99
C THR A 118 -14.13 7.71 -2.41
N VAL A 119 -15.12 7.20 -3.14
CA VAL A 119 -15.52 7.72 -4.45
C VAL A 119 -17.01 8.02 -4.44
N LYS A 120 -17.40 9.20 -4.92
CA LYS A 120 -18.81 9.63 -5.00
C LYS A 120 -19.03 10.49 -6.24
N GLU A 121 -20.18 10.36 -6.89
CA GLU A 121 -20.66 11.34 -7.87
C GLU A 121 -21.26 12.56 -7.16
N VAL A 122 -20.85 13.76 -7.55
CA VAL A 122 -21.30 15.01 -6.93
C VAL A 122 -21.71 16.02 -8.00
N THR A 123 -22.72 16.81 -7.68
CA THR A 123 -23.09 18.00 -8.45
C THR A 123 -22.08 19.14 -8.22
N GLU A 124 -22.12 20.15 -9.07
CA GLU A 124 -21.31 21.36 -8.85
C GLU A 124 -21.63 22.06 -7.52
N ALA A 125 -22.91 22.09 -7.11
CA ALA A 125 -23.31 22.65 -5.83
C ALA A 125 -22.69 21.88 -4.64
N GLU A 126 -22.71 20.54 -4.67
CA GLU A 126 -22.10 19.70 -3.65
C GLU A 126 -20.57 19.81 -3.63
N LYS A 127 -19.93 19.90 -4.80
CA LYS A 127 -18.48 20.17 -4.93
C LYS A 127 -18.13 21.48 -4.21
N ASN A 128 -18.82 22.56 -4.55
CA ASN A 128 -18.56 23.89 -3.99
C ASN A 128 -18.86 23.95 -2.48
N ALA A 129 -19.94 23.30 -2.04
CA ALA A 129 -20.26 23.17 -0.61
C ALA A 129 -19.16 22.38 0.14
N THR A 130 -18.62 21.33 -0.47
CA THR A 130 -17.51 20.55 0.12
C THR A 130 -16.25 21.40 0.27
N ILE A 131 -15.90 22.18 -0.77
CA ILE A 131 -14.72 23.04 -0.75
C ILE A 131 -14.88 24.16 0.29
N ALA A 132 -16.07 24.78 0.36
CA ALA A 132 -16.33 25.89 1.28
C ALA A 132 -16.43 25.48 2.75
N SER A 133 -16.86 24.25 3.03
CA SER A 133 -17.06 23.75 4.40
C SER A 133 -15.80 23.21 5.06
N LYS A 134 -14.70 23.05 4.31
CA LYS A 134 -13.47 22.41 4.79
C LYS A 134 -12.29 23.37 4.72
N SER A 135 -11.33 23.18 5.60
CA SER A 135 -10.07 23.92 5.56
C SER A 135 -9.17 23.39 4.45
N MET A 136 -9.43 23.84 3.21
CA MET A 136 -8.64 23.48 2.04
C MET A 136 -7.40 24.38 1.94
N PHE A 137 -6.20 23.78 1.92
CA PHE A 137 -4.93 24.53 1.93
C PHE A 137 -4.19 24.52 0.59
N VAL A 138 -4.52 23.60 -0.30
CA VAL A 138 -3.96 23.51 -1.65
C VAL A 138 -5.11 23.50 -2.64
N ASN A 139 -4.96 24.25 -3.73
CA ASN A 139 -5.85 24.21 -4.89
C ASN A 139 -4.95 24.17 -6.13
N LYS A 140 -4.86 23.00 -6.76
CA LYS A 140 -3.96 22.76 -7.89
C LYS A 140 -4.70 22.02 -9.00
N GLU A 141 -4.62 22.54 -10.21
CA GLU A 141 -5.02 21.80 -11.40
C GLU A 141 -3.90 20.83 -11.79
N LEU A 142 -4.25 19.56 -12.01
CA LEU A 142 -3.31 18.53 -12.45
C LEU A 142 -3.35 18.42 -13.97
N GLU A 143 -2.60 19.30 -14.64
CA GLU A 143 -2.67 19.52 -16.10
C GLU A 143 -2.26 18.30 -16.93
N HIS A 144 -1.40 17.43 -16.37
CA HIS A 144 -0.81 16.30 -17.08
C HIS A 144 -1.37 14.93 -16.66
N PHE A 145 -2.51 14.90 -15.97
CA PHE A 145 -3.18 13.66 -15.58
C PHE A 145 -4.14 13.18 -16.68
N PRO A 146 -4.58 11.90 -16.66
CA PRO A 146 -5.51 11.33 -17.64
C PRO A 146 -6.75 12.17 -17.94
N TYR A 147 -7.18 12.93 -16.94
CA TYR A 147 -8.30 13.85 -17.02
C TYR A 147 -7.93 15.16 -16.33
N LYS A 148 -8.49 16.28 -16.81
CA LYS A 148 -8.46 17.56 -16.10
C LYS A 148 -9.01 17.36 -14.68
N THR A 149 -8.16 17.55 -13.69
CA THR A 149 -8.44 17.22 -12.30
C THR A 149 -8.12 18.41 -11.40
N ASN A 150 -9.08 18.81 -10.57
CA ASN A 150 -8.84 19.79 -9.51
C ASN A 150 -8.51 19.05 -8.22
N MET A 151 -7.32 19.30 -7.67
CA MET A 151 -6.85 18.69 -6.43
C MET A 151 -6.92 19.69 -5.28
N TYR A 152 -7.46 19.22 -4.15
CA TYR A 152 -7.45 19.94 -2.87
C TYR A 152 -6.87 19.08 -1.75
N ILE A 153 -6.30 19.74 -0.74
CA ILE A 153 -5.74 19.10 0.45
C ILE A 153 -6.39 19.70 1.70
N GLU A 154 -6.95 18.83 2.53
CA GLU A 154 -7.52 19.16 3.85
C GLU A 154 -6.63 18.62 4.98
N HIS A 155 -6.46 19.42 6.03
CA HIS A 155 -5.93 18.94 7.30
C HIS A 155 -7.04 18.35 8.16
N VAL A 156 -6.89 17.07 8.47
CA VAL A 156 -7.89 16.35 9.25
C VAL A 156 -7.36 16.18 10.67
N LYS A 157 -8.18 16.50 11.67
CA LYS A 157 -7.86 16.26 13.09
C LYS A 157 -8.43 14.91 13.53
N MET A 158 -8.11 13.85 12.81
CA MET A 158 -8.55 12.49 13.13
C MET A 158 -7.35 11.64 13.54
N GLN A 159 -7.57 10.70 14.46
CA GLN A 159 -6.50 9.92 15.11
C GLN A 159 -5.55 9.22 14.11
N ASP A 160 -6.07 8.81 12.94
CA ASP A 160 -5.33 8.04 11.94
C ASP A 160 -5.27 8.70 10.55
N VAL A 161 -5.59 10.00 10.47
CA VAL A 161 -5.55 10.77 9.22
C VAL A 161 -4.99 12.14 9.49
N VAL A 162 -3.82 12.42 8.90
CA VAL A 162 -3.18 13.73 8.97
C VAL A 162 -3.71 14.61 7.84
N ILE A 163 -3.78 14.04 6.64
CA ILE A 163 -4.13 14.76 5.42
C ILE A 163 -5.18 13.98 4.64
N ARG A 164 -6.16 14.69 4.08
CA ARG A 164 -7.09 14.12 3.10
C ARG A 164 -6.99 14.86 1.78
N TYR A 165 -6.72 14.10 0.73
CA TYR A 165 -6.73 14.58 -0.65
C TYR A 165 -8.15 14.49 -1.21
N TYR A 166 -8.51 15.50 -2.01
CA TYR A 166 -9.73 15.53 -2.81
C TYR A 166 -9.36 15.73 -4.26
N PHE A 167 -9.84 14.85 -5.14
CA PHE A 167 -9.71 14.99 -6.59
C PHE A 167 -11.09 15.09 -7.20
N PHE A 168 -11.33 16.17 -7.96
CA PHE A 168 -12.58 16.38 -8.68
C PHE A 168 -12.32 16.31 -10.18
N ILE A 169 -12.99 15.38 -10.85
CA ILE A 169 -12.90 15.18 -12.30
C ILE A 169 -14.28 15.43 -12.92
N PRO A 170 -14.40 16.30 -13.94
CA PRO A 170 -15.68 16.57 -14.57
C PRO A 170 -16.13 15.36 -15.39
N LEU A 171 -17.37 14.91 -15.18
CA LEU A 171 -18.03 13.88 -15.99
C LEU A 171 -18.86 14.53 -17.10
N THR A 172 -19.65 15.55 -16.72
CA THR A 172 -20.46 16.39 -17.61
C THR A 172 -20.30 17.87 -17.20
N ALA A 173 -21.08 18.77 -17.77
CA ALA A 173 -21.11 20.17 -17.34
C ALA A 173 -21.56 20.34 -15.88
N GLU A 174 -22.41 19.44 -15.37
CA GLU A 174 -23.05 19.58 -14.06
C GLU A 174 -22.61 18.51 -13.05
N LYS A 175 -22.05 17.40 -13.53
CA LYS A 175 -21.65 16.24 -12.71
C LYS A 175 -20.14 16.07 -12.66
N TRP A 176 -19.66 15.73 -11.47
CA TRP A 176 -18.27 15.48 -11.15
C TRP A 176 -18.13 14.15 -10.44
N ILE A 177 -17.01 13.46 -10.63
CA ILE A 177 -16.61 12.36 -9.76
C ILE A 177 -15.59 12.89 -8.75
N GLN A 178 -15.86 12.67 -7.47
CA GLN A 178 -14.98 12.99 -6.36
C GLN A 178 -14.27 11.72 -5.90
N PHE A 179 -12.95 11.76 -5.86
CA PHE A 179 -12.13 10.78 -5.16
C PHE A 179 -11.54 11.43 -3.91
N THR A 180 -11.52 10.69 -2.80
CA THR A 180 -10.81 11.08 -1.58
C THR A 180 -9.81 10.02 -1.18
N PHE A 181 -8.67 10.46 -0.64
CA PHE A 181 -7.63 9.57 -0.10
C PHE A 181 -7.07 10.13 1.20
N ASP A 182 -6.92 9.27 2.20
CA ASP A 182 -6.44 9.56 3.54
C ASP A 182 -4.96 9.17 3.65
N TYR A 183 -4.12 10.12 4.03
CA TYR A 183 -2.73 9.89 4.43
C TYR A 183 -2.62 9.90 5.97
N PRO A 184 -1.88 8.96 6.59
CA PRO A 184 -0.97 7.96 6.01
C PRO A 184 -1.60 6.60 5.69
N LYS A 185 -2.93 6.47 5.66
CA LYS A 185 -3.59 5.18 5.34
C LYS A 185 -3.27 4.68 3.92
N LEU A 186 -3.08 5.61 2.98
CA LEU A 186 -2.50 5.36 1.68
C LEU A 186 -1.34 6.32 1.44
N GLU A 187 -0.18 5.77 1.09
CA GLU A 187 1.01 6.54 0.74
C GLU A 187 0.77 7.47 -0.46
N TYR A 188 1.39 8.65 -0.43
CA TYR A 188 1.17 9.67 -1.47
C TYR A 188 1.58 9.18 -2.87
N ALA A 189 2.64 8.37 -2.99
CA ALA A 189 3.04 7.76 -4.25
C ALA A 189 1.91 6.87 -4.83
N ASN A 190 1.25 6.09 -3.97
CA ASN A 190 0.12 5.27 -4.38
C ASN A 190 -1.12 6.11 -4.73
N ILE A 191 -1.36 7.24 -4.04
CA ILE A 191 -2.43 8.18 -4.38
C ILE A 191 -2.23 8.71 -5.81
N PHE A 192 -1.05 9.24 -6.12
CA PHE A 192 -0.78 9.81 -7.44
C PHE A 192 -0.67 8.76 -8.54
N LYS A 193 -0.18 7.54 -8.24
CA LYS A 193 -0.24 6.39 -9.15
C LYS A 193 -1.67 6.02 -9.49
N ALA A 194 -2.57 5.97 -8.51
CA ALA A 194 -4.00 5.68 -8.75
C ALA A 194 -4.62 6.73 -9.67
N MET A 195 -4.32 8.02 -9.45
CA MET A 195 -4.89 9.11 -10.26
C MET A 195 -4.28 9.24 -11.65
N SER A 196 -2.99 8.96 -11.84
CA SER A 196 -2.31 9.02 -13.15
C SER A 196 -2.61 7.83 -14.06
N THR A 197 -3.08 6.72 -13.48
CA THR A 197 -3.48 5.52 -14.21
C THR A 197 -4.99 5.31 -14.23
N LEU A 198 -5.74 6.34 -13.80
CA LEU A 198 -7.19 6.31 -13.77
C LEU A 198 -7.76 6.20 -15.18
N GLU A 199 -8.66 5.25 -15.37
CA GLU A 199 -9.51 5.14 -16.55
C GLU A 199 -10.97 5.16 -16.14
N LEU A 200 -11.75 6.05 -16.75
CA LEU A 200 -13.18 6.19 -16.61
C LEU A 200 -13.87 5.59 -17.83
N ASN A 201 -14.82 4.68 -17.59
CA ASN A 201 -15.56 4.02 -18.66
C ASN A 201 -16.28 5.05 -19.55
N GLY A 202 -16.17 4.90 -20.86
CA GLY A 202 -16.79 5.82 -21.83
C GLY A 202 -16.10 7.18 -21.97
N LYS A 203 -14.97 7.43 -21.27
CA LYS A 203 -14.21 8.68 -21.38
C LYS A 203 -12.74 8.42 -21.73
N LYS A 204 -12.31 8.93 -22.89
CA LYS A 204 -10.93 8.78 -23.37
C LYS A 204 -9.94 9.44 -22.39
N SER A 205 -8.99 8.66 -21.88
CA SER A 205 -7.87 9.14 -21.08
C SER A 205 -6.81 9.81 -21.98
N TYR A 206 -6.15 10.83 -21.44
CA TYR A 206 -4.98 11.45 -22.06
C TYR A 206 -3.70 10.99 -21.37
N HIS A 207 -2.86 10.22 -22.07
CA HIS A 207 -1.57 9.80 -21.55
C HIS A 207 -0.47 10.61 -22.20
N HIS A 208 0.34 11.27 -21.37
CA HIS A 208 1.56 11.94 -21.81
C HIS A 208 2.67 10.91 -22.06
N ASN A 209 3.55 11.21 -23.00
CA ASN A 209 4.74 10.41 -23.29
C ASN A 209 5.93 10.77 -22.37
N GLU A 210 5.78 11.80 -21.53
CA GLU A 210 6.81 12.30 -20.63
C GLU A 210 6.48 11.88 -19.18
N PRO A 211 7.49 11.63 -18.33
CA PRO A 211 7.28 11.35 -16.92
C PRO A 211 6.49 12.47 -16.24
N LEU A 212 5.46 12.09 -15.49
CA LEU A 212 4.67 13.02 -14.69
C LEU A 212 5.38 13.32 -13.38
N TYR A 213 5.49 14.60 -13.04
CA TYR A 213 6.04 15.05 -11.77
C TYR A 213 4.98 15.73 -10.91
N VAL A 214 4.87 15.33 -9.65
CA VAL A 214 3.94 15.89 -8.66
C VAL A 214 4.68 16.39 -7.43
N THR A 215 4.04 17.24 -6.64
CA THR A 215 4.53 17.69 -5.34
C THR A 215 3.57 17.16 -4.28
N TYR A 216 4.05 16.47 -3.25
CA TYR A 216 3.19 15.99 -2.15
C TYR A 216 3.14 17.04 -1.02
N GLY A 217 1.96 17.22 -0.42
CA GLY A 217 1.77 18.11 0.73
C GLY A 217 2.25 19.56 0.51
N TYR A 218 3.01 20.08 1.49
CA TYR A 218 3.60 21.43 1.47
C TYR A 218 5.01 21.47 0.90
N GLU A 219 5.61 20.31 0.65
CA GLU A 219 6.97 20.24 0.16
C GLU A 219 6.97 20.48 -1.35
N ARG A 220 7.93 21.29 -1.81
CA ARG A 220 8.07 21.62 -3.23
C ARG A 220 8.86 20.57 -4.01
N MET A 221 9.27 19.47 -3.38
CA MET A 221 10.05 18.48 -4.09
C MET A 221 9.18 17.76 -5.12
N ILE A 222 9.65 17.77 -6.36
CA ILE A 222 8.97 17.09 -7.44
C ILE A 222 9.22 15.58 -7.38
N TYR A 223 8.19 14.80 -7.66
CA TYR A 223 8.13 13.35 -7.53
C TYR A 223 7.67 12.70 -8.83
N PRO A 224 8.42 11.76 -9.42
CA PRO A 224 7.89 10.96 -10.52
C PRO A 224 6.69 10.14 -10.04
N VAL A 225 5.59 10.18 -10.78
CA VAL A 225 4.34 9.51 -10.39
C VAL A 225 4.42 7.98 -10.50
N ASP A 226 5.35 7.45 -11.30
CA ASP A 226 5.58 6.01 -11.46
C ASP A 226 6.42 5.39 -10.33
N LEU A 227 6.81 6.18 -9.32
CA LEU A 227 7.53 5.66 -8.16
C LEU A 227 6.66 4.74 -7.31
N GLU A 228 7.21 3.58 -6.95
CA GLU A 228 6.61 2.65 -6.00
C GLU A 228 7.29 2.82 -4.63
N PRO A 229 6.53 2.91 -3.52
CA PRO A 229 7.13 2.97 -2.19
C PRO A 229 7.80 1.64 -1.85
N VAL A 230 9.07 1.66 -1.46
CA VAL A 230 9.83 0.47 -0.99
C VAL A 230 9.80 0.38 0.52
N SER A 231 10.15 1.48 1.18
CA SER A 231 10.09 1.59 2.64
C SER A 231 9.89 3.05 3.01
N VAL A 232 8.71 3.37 3.56
CA VAL A 232 8.40 4.67 4.14
C VAL A 232 8.36 4.47 5.64
N THR A 233 9.27 5.12 6.35
CA THR A 233 9.27 5.12 7.82
C THR A 233 8.80 6.47 8.32
N SER A 234 7.98 6.48 9.35
CA SER A 234 7.33 7.67 9.90
C SER A 234 8.29 8.74 10.43
N ASN A 235 9.58 8.44 10.55
CA ASN A 235 10.55 9.21 11.32
C ASN A 235 11.84 9.50 10.52
N ASN A 236 11.74 10.00 9.28
CA ASN A 236 12.84 10.65 8.53
C ASN A 236 13.53 9.84 7.44
N ASN A 237 12.93 8.76 6.94
CA ASN A 237 13.42 8.14 5.72
C ASN A 237 12.26 7.61 4.89
N GLU A 238 12.13 8.16 3.70
CA GLU A 238 11.19 7.71 2.69
C GLU A 238 11.98 7.21 1.49
N VAL A 239 11.84 5.92 1.19
CA VAL A 239 12.55 5.23 0.11
C VAL A 239 11.56 4.77 -0.94
N TYR A 240 11.75 5.27 -2.16
CA TYR A 240 10.95 4.91 -3.33
C TYR A 240 11.82 4.28 -4.39
N ARG A 241 11.22 3.38 -5.16
CA ARG A 241 11.84 2.69 -6.29
C ARG A 241 11.09 3.01 -7.56
N TRP A 242 11.85 3.37 -8.58
CA TRP A 242 11.41 3.29 -9.96
C TRP A 242 12.10 2.09 -10.62
N GLU A 243 11.35 1.04 -10.93
CA GLU A 243 11.86 -0.05 -11.78
C GLU A 243 11.99 0.45 -13.23
N ASP A 244 13.05 0.05 -13.92
CA ASP A 244 13.37 0.44 -15.31
C ASP A 244 13.72 1.93 -15.52
N ALA A 245 14.20 2.61 -14.48
CA ALA A 245 14.75 3.95 -14.62
C ALA A 245 16.02 3.92 -15.49
N SER A 246 15.98 4.58 -16.65
CA SER A 246 17.17 4.75 -17.48
C SER A 246 18.07 5.87 -16.95
N THR A 247 19.37 5.82 -17.25
CA THR A 247 20.30 6.94 -16.98
C THR A 247 19.80 8.26 -17.56
N LYS A 248 19.10 8.23 -18.70
CA LYS A 248 18.46 9.41 -19.29
C LYS A 248 17.37 9.98 -18.38
N ALA A 249 16.49 9.12 -17.85
CA ALA A 249 15.42 9.54 -16.94
C ALA A 249 15.98 10.14 -15.65
N TYR A 250 17.06 9.56 -15.10
CA TYR A 250 17.76 10.13 -13.95
C TYR A 250 18.26 11.55 -14.22
N HIS A 251 18.97 11.78 -15.33
CA HIS A 251 19.48 13.10 -15.65
C HIS A 251 18.36 14.12 -15.90
N GLN A 252 17.29 13.72 -16.60
CA GLN A 252 16.12 14.58 -16.80
C GLN A 252 15.47 14.98 -15.47
N TYR A 253 15.37 14.05 -14.53
CA TYR A 253 14.80 14.32 -13.22
C TYR A 253 15.68 15.27 -12.39
N VAL A 254 17.00 15.02 -12.34
CA VAL A 254 17.99 15.91 -11.71
C VAL A 254 17.94 17.31 -12.30
N GLU A 255 17.88 17.44 -13.64
CA GLU A 255 17.74 18.73 -14.31
C GLU A 255 16.44 19.43 -13.96
N LYS A 256 15.33 18.69 -13.84
CA LYS A 256 14.03 19.25 -13.48
C LYS A 256 14.03 19.82 -12.06
N ILE A 257 14.71 19.17 -11.11
CA ILE A 257 14.87 19.68 -9.74
C ILE A 257 15.71 20.96 -9.73
N LEU A 258 16.80 20.99 -10.51
CA LEU A 258 17.66 22.17 -10.63
C LEU A 258 16.97 23.39 -11.26
N GLN A 259 15.91 23.18 -12.03
CA GLN A 259 15.08 24.28 -12.56
C GLN A 259 14.19 24.91 -11.48
N ASP A 260 13.94 24.21 -10.36
CA ASP A 260 13.21 24.76 -9.21
C ASP A 260 14.18 25.52 -8.28
N VAL A 261 13.99 26.84 -8.20
CA VAL A 261 14.78 27.74 -7.34
C VAL A 261 14.68 27.42 -5.85
N SER A 262 13.72 26.59 -5.44
CA SER A 262 13.51 26.16 -4.06
C SER A 262 14.51 25.08 -3.60
N TRP A 263 15.29 24.51 -4.53
CA TRP A 263 16.24 23.43 -4.27
C TRP A 263 17.65 23.78 -4.76
N GLN A 264 18.66 23.44 -3.97
CA GLN A 264 20.06 23.62 -4.33
C GLN A 264 20.79 22.30 -4.28
N LYS A 265 21.67 22.04 -5.27
CA LYS A 265 22.55 20.88 -5.23
C LYS A 265 23.59 21.06 -4.13
N LYS A 266 23.55 20.17 -3.13
CA LYS A 266 24.51 20.12 -2.02
C LYS A 266 25.74 19.31 -2.38
N SER A 267 25.56 18.16 -3.02
CA SER A 267 26.66 17.27 -3.44
C SER A 267 26.24 16.38 -4.61
N GLY A 268 27.19 15.69 -5.22
CA GLY A 268 26.89 14.63 -6.18
C GLY A 268 28.13 13.89 -6.65
N LYS A 269 28.03 12.57 -6.78
CA LYS A 269 29.10 11.69 -7.28
C LYS A 269 28.47 10.57 -8.11
N GLY A 270 28.92 10.45 -9.37
CA GLY A 270 28.35 9.46 -10.28
C GLY A 270 26.85 9.68 -10.51
N LEU A 271 26.07 8.61 -10.39
CA LEU A 271 24.62 8.63 -10.50
C LEU A 271 23.93 8.81 -9.13
N SER A 272 24.53 9.62 -8.25
CA SER A 272 23.95 10.02 -6.97
C SER A 272 24.09 11.52 -6.79
N THR A 273 22.98 12.21 -6.51
CA THR A 273 22.92 13.66 -6.31
C THR A 273 22.08 13.99 -5.09
N THR A 274 22.62 14.82 -4.19
CA THR A 274 21.91 15.30 -3.00
C THR A 274 21.54 16.77 -3.18
N PHE A 275 20.28 17.08 -2.89
CA PHE A 275 19.74 18.44 -2.88
C PHE A 275 19.34 18.83 -1.47
N VAL A 276 19.33 20.14 -1.21
CA VAL A 276 18.83 20.74 0.02
C VAL A 276 17.78 21.79 -0.32
N SER A 277 16.68 21.79 0.43
CA SER A 277 15.65 22.82 0.31
C SER A 277 16.20 24.14 0.83
N VAL A 278 16.08 25.20 0.02
CA VAL A 278 16.51 26.56 0.43
C VAL A 278 15.69 27.06 1.62
N ILE A 279 14.42 26.67 1.69
CA ILE A 279 13.45 27.19 2.66
C ILE A 279 13.43 26.32 3.92
N PHE A 280 13.31 25.00 3.74
CA PHE A 280 13.05 24.09 4.85
C PHE A 280 14.30 23.35 5.34
N GLN A 281 15.44 23.50 4.65
CA GLN A 281 16.70 22.79 4.93
C GLN A 281 16.61 21.25 4.86
N ASN A 282 15.49 20.71 4.36
CA ASN A 282 15.31 19.29 4.14
C ASN A 282 16.25 18.80 3.05
N GLU A 283 16.78 17.59 3.22
CA GLU A 283 17.73 17.00 2.28
C GLU A 283 17.10 15.84 1.53
N VAL A 284 17.43 15.73 0.25
CA VAL A 284 16.98 14.64 -0.59
C VAL A 284 18.13 14.11 -1.41
N THR A 285 18.36 12.80 -1.31
CA THR A 285 19.36 12.10 -2.11
C THR A 285 18.69 11.24 -3.16
N ILE A 286 19.08 11.43 -4.42
CA ILE A 286 18.57 10.65 -5.55
C ILE A 286 19.73 9.85 -6.12
N THR A 287 19.59 8.53 -6.09
CA THR A 287 20.60 7.57 -6.52
C THR A 287 20.02 6.65 -7.58
N LEU A 288 20.73 6.43 -8.69
CA LEU A 288 20.40 5.41 -9.68
C LEU A 288 21.44 4.28 -9.61
N ASN A 289 20.98 3.08 -9.27
CA ASN A 289 21.76 1.85 -9.22
C ASN A 289 21.21 0.85 -10.25
N GLY A 290 21.91 0.69 -11.39
CA GLY A 290 21.40 -0.14 -12.48
C GLY A 290 20.15 0.49 -13.11
N ASN A 291 19.01 -0.19 -12.98
CA ASN A 291 17.70 0.29 -13.41
C ASN A 291 16.80 0.74 -12.24
N GLU A 292 17.36 0.83 -11.02
CA GLU A 292 16.64 1.22 -9.81
C GLU A 292 16.99 2.65 -9.41
N LEU A 293 16.02 3.55 -9.46
CA LEU A 293 16.15 4.90 -8.90
C LEU A 293 15.61 4.91 -7.47
N THR A 294 16.50 5.21 -6.51
CA THR A 294 16.21 5.40 -5.10
C THR A 294 16.11 6.89 -4.79
N TYR A 295 15.03 7.27 -4.13
CA TYR A 295 14.86 8.58 -3.52
C TYR A 295 14.94 8.40 -2.01
N GLU A 296 15.76 9.18 -1.32
CA GLU A 296 15.88 9.16 0.14
C GLU A 296 15.66 10.59 0.68
N TYR A 297 14.56 10.78 1.41
CA TYR A 297 14.29 12.04 2.10
C TYR A 297 14.83 12.02 3.53
N PHE A 298 15.47 13.12 3.93
CA PHE A 298 15.92 13.33 5.30
C PHE A 298 15.40 14.68 5.81
N TYR A 299 14.59 14.62 6.85
CA TYR A 299 14.23 15.77 7.65
C TYR A 299 15.32 15.96 8.73
N PRO A 300 16.16 17.01 8.66
CA PRO A 300 17.00 17.33 9.81
C PRO A 300 16.08 17.59 11.01
N GLU A 301 16.48 17.12 12.20
CA GLU A 301 15.76 17.40 13.45
C GLU A 301 15.53 18.92 13.54
N GLN A 302 14.27 19.34 13.43
CA GLN A 302 13.89 20.69 13.78
C GLN A 302 13.87 20.70 15.32
N ASP A 303 14.78 21.46 15.93
CA ASP A 303 14.69 21.75 17.36
C ASP A 303 13.26 22.27 17.64
N GLU A 304 12.53 21.59 18.53
CA GLU A 304 11.18 21.96 18.98
C GLU A 304 11.12 23.37 19.61
#